data_AF-A0A0F8XLF4-F1
#
_entry.id   AF-A0A0F8XLF4-F1
#
_cell.length_a   1.000
_cell.length_b   1.000
_cell.length_c   1.000
_cell.angle_alpha   90.00
_cell.angle_beta   90.00
_cell.angle_gamma   90.00
#
_symmetry.space_group_name_H-M   'P 1'
#
loop_
_entity.id
_entity.type
_entity.pdbx_description
1 polymer ?
#
loop_
_entity_poly.entity_id
_entity_poly.type
_entity_poly.pdbx_seq_one_letter_code
_entity_poly.pdbx_strand_id
1 'polypeptide(L)'
;MPKSLQKVHKHIAKKRGVVDALHENSRDAKRLRRAGARDDRVARITAVMARGRQTYVDRMTYFQEAIPEGTVSFSDDDLTDLVVRFINRSVPEIEQLQSERRKGRPPTKREEALLQRTEAENKEFKTGFWMPDLSQESVVKGLVGWNGDWSSLSSMNFAFSVSFLPSVNTPKKNFHNSPCFSHQSLNMFSVRALARSVPRTLSRSLAISSRSALLRPVPAPKNVLLQTSLKQALQPSCAAFSTCKAVKQAEGDIELVAKLEDELKHEKASGLEDLDSSVQNIQYVLQNNSWEVKDVPGEQEVVLTKKFGGEEIRLTFTVADLQNLSEQEDFEGALADDLDFQGHQPVNQGRTGGNIAQHPEDRVSPADREFEDVDRDLEPSFPARVNVTIEKPGNGSLLIQTIAQDGLFQIEEVSYFSKPDLAHALTAEKDWARQSLYAGPPFENLDEDLQSFLERYLEERGINAELANMIPDYIQVKEQKEYVRWLESVKNFISA
;
A
#
# COMPACT_ATOMS: atom_id res chain seq x y z
N MET A 1 -10.27 8.96 19.06
CA MET A 1 -9.74 10.28 18.62
C MET A 1 -8.27 10.38 19.03
N PRO A 2 -7.33 10.47 18.07
CA PRO A 2 -5.90 10.52 18.36
C PRO A 2 -5.56 11.69 19.30
N LYS A 3 -4.70 11.43 20.30
CA LYS A 3 -4.33 12.44 21.30
C LYS A 3 -3.26 13.36 20.69
N SER A 4 -3.66 14.54 20.23
CA SER A 4 -2.74 15.59 19.78
C SER A 4 -1.68 15.90 20.85
N LEU A 5 -0.54 16.46 20.44
CA LEU A 5 0.52 16.91 21.35
C LEU A 5 -0.05 17.77 22.48
N GLN A 6 -1.04 18.63 22.18
CA GLN A 6 -1.71 19.47 23.16
C GLN A 6 -2.42 18.65 24.26
N LYS A 7 -3.04 17.52 23.91
CA LYS A 7 -3.73 16.64 24.85
C LYS A 7 -2.75 15.87 25.71
N VAL A 8 -1.65 15.39 25.13
CA VAL A 8 -0.54 14.73 25.86
C VAL A 8 0.14 15.71 26.81
N HIS A 9 0.44 16.91 26.34
CA HIS A 9 1.02 17.98 27.14
C HIS A 9 0.12 18.38 28.32
N LYS A 10 -1.19 18.58 28.09
CA LYS A 10 -2.16 18.88 29.16
C LYS A 10 -2.26 17.76 30.19
N HIS A 11 -2.16 16.51 29.76
CA HIS A 11 -2.20 15.35 30.66
C HIS A 11 -0.94 15.28 31.54
N ILE A 12 0.25 15.44 30.96
CA ILE A 12 1.51 15.47 31.72
C ILE A 12 1.54 16.66 32.67
N ALA A 13 1.06 17.83 32.21
CA ALA A 13 0.97 19.02 33.04
C ALA A 13 0.06 18.81 34.27
N LYS A 14 -1.07 18.12 34.08
CA LYS A 14 -2.00 17.77 35.17
C LYS A 14 -1.40 16.76 36.15
N LYS A 15 -0.56 15.83 35.69
CA LYS A 15 0.06 14.76 36.51
C LYS A 15 1.28 15.25 37.29
N ARG A 16 2.10 16.13 36.70
CA ARG A 16 3.43 16.49 37.24
C ARG A 16 3.72 17.99 37.38
N GLY A 17 2.82 18.87 36.95
CA GLY A 17 3.07 20.32 36.97
C GLY A 17 3.78 20.82 35.70
N VAL A 18 4.82 21.63 35.83
CA VAL A 18 5.47 22.27 34.65
C VAL A 18 6.18 21.22 33.79
N VAL A 19 5.86 21.18 32.49
CA VAL A 19 6.31 20.14 31.55
C VAL A 19 7.80 20.28 31.16
N ASP A 20 8.40 21.46 31.32
CA ASP A 20 9.81 21.73 31.00
C ASP A 20 10.81 21.07 31.98
N ALA A 21 10.34 20.53 33.11
CA ALA A 21 11.18 19.89 34.11
C ALA A 21 11.34 18.36 33.92
N LEU A 22 11.09 17.86 32.71
CA LEU A 22 11.10 16.43 32.40
C LEU A 22 12.51 15.96 32.00
N HIS A 23 13.01 14.92 32.67
CA HIS A 23 14.28 14.30 32.27
C HIS A 23 14.19 13.76 30.84
N GLU A 24 15.26 13.93 30.06
CA GLU A 24 15.29 13.63 28.62
C GLU A 24 14.84 12.19 28.27
N ASN A 25 15.27 11.22 29.08
CA ASN A 25 14.96 9.81 28.89
C ASN A 25 13.72 9.33 29.67
N SER A 26 12.97 10.23 30.31
CA SER A 26 11.74 9.89 31.02
C SER A 26 10.69 9.31 30.07
N ARG A 27 9.86 8.38 30.57
CA ARG A 27 8.71 7.83 29.83
C ARG A 27 7.80 8.94 29.28
N ASP A 28 7.54 9.98 30.08
CA ASP A 28 6.70 11.11 29.69
C ASP A 28 7.38 12.00 28.63
N ALA A 29 8.72 12.13 28.67
CA ALA A 29 9.48 12.86 27.65
C ALA A 29 9.48 12.14 26.30
N LYS A 30 9.62 10.81 26.33
CA LYS A 30 9.46 9.96 25.12
C LYS A 30 8.04 10.04 24.56
N ARG A 31 7.00 10.06 25.41
CA ARG A 31 5.60 10.25 25.00
C ARG A 31 5.37 11.59 24.30
N LEU A 32 5.92 12.69 24.83
CA LEU A 32 5.86 14.01 24.19
C LEU A 32 6.56 14.03 22.82
N ARG A 33 7.76 13.44 22.72
CA ARG A 33 8.50 13.35 21.46
C ARG A 33 7.73 12.57 20.40
N ARG A 34 7.13 11.42 20.75
CA ARG A 34 6.30 10.63 19.84
C ARG A 34 5.05 11.38 19.39
N ALA A 35 4.39 12.09 20.30
CA ALA A 35 3.23 12.92 19.97
C ALA A 35 3.60 14.07 19.02
N GLY A 36 4.72 14.75 19.27
CA GLY A 36 5.24 15.80 18.38
C GLY A 36 5.62 15.28 17.00
N ALA A 37 6.39 14.18 16.92
CA ALA A 37 6.77 13.58 15.64
C ALA A 37 5.55 13.14 14.80
N ARG A 38 4.47 12.72 15.45
CA ARG A 38 3.20 12.39 14.80
C ARG A 38 2.49 13.63 14.27
N ASP A 39 2.30 14.64 15.11
CA ASP A 39 1.66 15.90 14.70
C ASP A 39 2.45 16.55 13.53
N ASP A 40 3.78 16.49 13.57
CA ASP A 40 4.65 16.96 12.48
C ASP A 40 4.47 16.14 11.19
N ARG A 41 4.28 14.81 11.28
CA ARG A 41 4.00 13.96 10.11
C ARG A 41 2.64 14.32 9.51
N VAL A 42 1.60 14.42 10.33
CA VAL A 42 0.24 14.79 9.90
C VAL A 42 0.24 16.18 9.27
N ALA A 43 0.93 17.16 9.89
CA ALA A 43 1.07 18.51 9.35
C ALA A 43 1.77 18.51 7.99
N ARG A 44 2.85 17.72 7.82
CA ARG A 44 3.54 17.56 6.54
C ARG A 44 2.64 16.98 5.46
N ILE A 45 1.95 15.88 5.74
CA ILE A 45 1.02 15.25 4.77
C ILE A 45 -0.09 16.22 4.41
N THR A 46 -0.72 16.86 5.40
CA THR A 46 -1.78 17.85 5.18
C THR A 46 -1.29 19.01 4.31
N ALA A 47 -0.07 19.51 4.54
CA ALA A 47 0.52 20.57 3.75
C ALA A 47 0.89 20.15 2.32
N VAL A 48 1.29 18.89 2.10
CA VAL A 48 1.51 18.34 0.75
C VAL A 48 0.18 18.25 0.01
N MET A 49 -0.85 17.67 0.65
CA MET A 49 -2.19 17.56 0.07
C MET A 49 -2.81 18.93 -0.20
N ALA A 50 -2.63 19.90 0.70
CA ALA A 50 -3.11 21.27 0.49
C ALA A 50 -2.42 21.93 -0.72
N ARG A 51 -1.10 21.74 -0.88
CA ARG A 51 -0.36 22.24 -2.05
C ARG A 51 -0.84 21.62 -3.36
N GLY A 52 -1.09 20.32 -3.39
CA GLY A 52 -1.64 19.64 -4.58
C GLY A 52 -3.05 20.14 -4.96
N ARG A 53 -3.86 20.51 -3.97
CA ARG A 53 -5.22 21.03 -4.17
C ARG A 53 -5.28 22.53 -4.48
N GLN A 54 -4.20 23.27 -4.22
CA GLN A 54 -4.19 24.73 -4.32
C GLN A 54 -4.56 25.23 -5.72
N THR A 55 -4.12 24.53 -6.78
CA THR A 55 -4.43 24.88 -8.17
C THR A 55 -5.93 24.93 -8.45
N TYR A 56 -6.68 24.01 -7.86
CA TYR A 56 -8.13 23.95 -7.99
C TYR A 56 -8.82 25.00 -7.13
N VAL A 57 -8.34 25.24 -5.90
CA VAL A 57 -8.85 26.32 -5.04
C VAL A 57 -8.67 27.68 -5.72
N ASP A 58 -7.47 27.97 -6.24
CA ASP A 58 -7.17 29.22 -6.96
C ASP A 58 -8.08 29.41 -8.18
N ARG A 59 -8.40 28.32 -8.88
CA ARG A 59 -9.35 28.32 -10.00
C ARG A 59 -10.76 28.68 -9.56
N MET A 60 -11.24 28.06 -8.48
CA MET A 60 -12.58 28.36 -7.92
C MET A 60 -12.65 29.81 -7.44
N THR A 61 -11.61 30.30 -6.77
CA THR A 61 -11.53 31.69 -6.32
C THR A 61 -11.60 32.64 -7.50
N TYR A 62 -10.85 32.37 -8.58
CA TYR A 62 -10.91 33.19 -9.79
C TYR A 62 -12.32 33.21 -10.40
N PHE A 63 -12.99 32.06 -10.49
CA PHE A 63 -14.35 32.01 -11.01
C PHE A 63 -15.35 32.71 -10.09
N GLN A 64 -15.22 32.58 -8.78
CA GLN A 64 -16.04 33.31 -7.81
C GLN A 64 -15.90 34.82 -7.98
N GLU A 65 -14.67 35.34 -8.09
CA GLU A 65 -14.38 36.77 -8.29
C GLU A 65 -14.86 37.30 -9.65
N ALA A 66 -14.92 36.42 -10.65
CA ALA A 66 -15.34 36.78 -12.00
C ALA A 66 -16.86 36.79 -12.21
N ILE A 67 -17.66 36.36 -11.22
CA ILE A 67 -19.13 36.39 -11.29
C ILE A 67 -19.65 37.81 -11.04
N PRO A 68 -20.33 38.45 -12.01
CA PRO A 68 -20.96 39.74 -11.78
C PRO A 68 -22.12 39.64 -10.78
N GLU A 69 -22.32 40.68 -9.97
CA GLU A 69 -23.42 40.76 -9.01
C GLU A 69 -24.78 40.58 -9.72
N GLY A 70 -25.61 39.65 -9.23
CA GLY A 70 -26.94 39.37 -9.77
C GLY A 70 -26.99 38.42 -10.96
N THR A 71 -25.87 37.80 -11.35
CA THR A 71 -25.84 36.78 -12.40
C THR A 71 -26.58 35.52 -11.93
N VAL A 72 -27.52 35.05 -12.75
CA VAL A 72 -28.33 33.85 -12.46
C VAL A 72 -27.68 32.59 -13.05
N SER A 73 -27.22 32.66 -14.30
CA SER A 73 -26.58 31.55 -15.01
C SER A 73 -25.66 32.10 -16.10
N PHE A 74 -24.64 31.33 -16.47
CA PHE A 74 -23.77 31.64 -17.60
C PHE A 74 -24.23 30.94 -18.87
N SER A 75 -24.05 31.60 -20.02
CA SER A 75 -24.16 30.95 -21.32
C SER A 75 -22.86 30.19 -21.66
N ASP A 76 -22.92 29.26 -22.61
CA ASP A 76 -21.75 28.49 -23.06
C ASP A 76 -20.62 29.39 -23.61
N ASP A 77 -20.99 30.50 -24.27
CA ASP A 77 -20.04 31.49 -24.79
C ASP A 77 -19.37 32.25 -23.62
N ASP A 78 -20.15 32.67 -22.62
CA ASP A 78 -19.62 33.37 -21.44
C ASP A 78 -18.70 32.46 -20.61
N LEU A 79 -19.06 31.18 -20.48
CA LEU A 79 -18.25 30.15 -19.84
C LEU A 79 -16.91 29.98 -20.56
N THR A 80 -16.94 29.90 -21.89
CA THR A 80 -15.75 29.76 -22.72
C THR A 80 -14.84 30.96 -22.54
N ASP A 81 -15.40 32.18 -22.61
CA ASP A 81 -14.66 33.42 -22.38
C ASP A 81 -14.04 33.47 -20.98
N LEU A 82 -14.77 33.03 -19.95
CA LEU A 82 -14.28 32.98 -18.58
C LEU A 82 -13.08 32.05 -18.44
N VAL A 83 -13.14 30.85 -19.02
CA VAL A 83 -12.04 29.89 -19.01
C VAL A 83 -10.84 30.42 -19.79
N VAL A 84 -11.05 31.03 -20.95
CA VAL A 84 -9.97 31.62 -21.75
C VAL A 84 -9.28 32.76 -20.99
N ARG A 85 -10.02 33.61 -20.26
CA ARG A 85 -9.43 34.65 -19.40
C ARG A 85 -8.64 34.04 -18.24
N PHE A 86 -9.14 32.97 -17.63
CA PHE A 86 -8.41 32.26 -16.58
C PHE A 86 -7.05 31.74 -17.10
N ILE A 87 -7.05 30.99 -18.20
CA ILE A 87 -5.83 30.41 -18.80
C ILE A 87 -4.81 31.51 -19.15
N ASN A 88 -5.29 32.63 -19.68
CA ASN A 88 -4.43 33.72 -20.13
C ASN A 88 -4.09 34.76 -19.06
N ARG A 89 -4.46 34.54 -17.79
CA ARG A 89 -4.22 35.50 -16.68
C ARG A 89 -2.75 35.87 -16.49
N SER A 90 -1.83 34.96 -16.82
CA SER A 90 -0.39 35.15 -16.66
C SER A 90 0.33 35.64 -17.92
N VAL A 91 -0.36 35.79 -19.06
CA VAL A 91 0.22 36.30 -20.31
C VAL A 91 0.92 37.66 -20.14
N PRO A 92 0.32 38.69 -19.50
CA PRO A 92 1.01 39.98 -19.35
C PRO A 92 2.29 39.88 -18.52
N GLU A 93 2.33 39.01 -17.51
CA GLU A 93 3.52 38.76 -16.69
C GLU A 93 4.60 38.04 -17.49
N ILE A 94 4.23 37.05 -18.32
CA ILE A 94 5.14 36.35 -19.22
C ILE A 94 5.76 37.34 -20.21
N GLU A 95 4.95 38.21 -20.82
CA GLU A 95 5.43 39.23 -21.77
C GLU A 95 6.39 40.22 -21.10
N GLN A 96 6.09 40.64 -19.86
CA GLN A 96 6.99 41.49 -19.09
C GLN A 96 8.35 40.79 -18.87
N LEU A 97 8.35 39.54 -18.38
CA LEU A 97 9.58 38.77 -18.14
C LEU A 97 10.37 38.54 -19.43
N GLN A 98 9.68 38.30 -20.55
CA GLN A 98 10.32 38.16 -21.86
C GLN A 98 10.93 39.47 -22.37
N SER A 99 10.31 40.62 -22.08
CA SER A 99 10.82 41.94 -22.47
C SER A 99 12.04 42.36 -21.66
N GLU A 100 12.07 42.03 -20.36
CA GLU A 100 13.21 42.25 -19.47
C GLU A 100 14.40 41.33 -19.85
N ARG A 101 14.11 40.20 -20.49
CA ARG A 101 15.11 39.24 -20.93
C ARG A 101 15.88 39.76 -22.15
N ARG A 102 17.20 39.78 -22.05
CA ARG A 102 18.09 40.02 -23.21
C ARG A 102 17.97 38.86 -24.20
N LYS A 103 17.92 39.19 -25.49
CA LYS A 103 17.86 38.22 -26.60
C LYS A 103 18.93 37.13 -26.42
N GLY A 104 18.49 35.86 -26.39
CA GLY A 104 19.37 34.67 -26.32
C GLY A 104 19.67 34.12 -24.92
N ARG A 105 19.24 34.78 -23.83
CA ARG A 105 19.34 34.20 -22.47
C ARG A 105 18.23 33.14 -22.26
N PRO A 106 18.47 32.01 -21.58
CA PRO A 106 17.39 31.08 -21.21
C PRO A 106 16.27 31.74 -20.39
N PRO A 107 15.03 31.23 -20.44
CA PRO A 107 13.93 31.70 -19.60
C PRO A 107 14.26 31.66 -18.10
N THR A 108 13.66 32.56 -17.33
CA THR A 108 13.77 32.48 -15.86
C THR A 108 12.91 31.35 -15.31
N LYS A 109 13.22 30.81 -14.12
CA LYS A 109 12.38 29.78 -13.47
C LYS A 109 10.92 30.21 -13.32
N ARG A 110 10.68 31.50 -13.10
CA ARG A 110 9.32 32.06 -12.98
C ARG A 110 8.63 32.09 -14.34
N GLU A 111 9.30 32.55 -15.38
CA GLU A 111 8.79 32.53 -16.77
C GLU A 111 8.45 31.09 -17.21
N GLU A 112 9.36 30.15 -16.96
CA GLU A 112 9.17 28.74 -17.28
C GLU A 112 7.97 28.13 -16.54
N ALA A 113 7.83 28.39 -15.23
CA ALA A 113 6.68 27.90 -14.45
C ALA A 113 5.35 28.49 -14.93
N LEU A 114 5.32 29.77 -15.31
CA LEU A 114 4.11 30.40 -15.87
C LEU A 114 3.75 29.81 -17.23
N LEU A 115 4.74 29.62 -18.10
CA LEU A 115 4.53 28.99 -19.41
C LEU A 115 4.02 27.55 -19.28
N GLN A 116 4.65 26.75 -18.42
CA GLN A 116 4.24 25.37 -18.17
C GLN A 116 2.82 25.29 -17.63
N ARG A 117 2.43 26.18 -16.71
CA ARG A 117 1.06 26.25 -16.18
C ARG A 117 0.06 26.60 -17.28
N THR A 118 0.33 27.66 -18.06
CA THR A 118 -0.55 28.06 -19.16
C THR A 118 -0.67 26.97 -20.21
N GLU A 119 0.40 26.22 -20.49
CA GLU A 119 0.35 25.08 -21.41
C GLU A 119 -0.49 23.91 -20.84
N ALA A 120 -0.32 23.56 -19.57
CA ALA A 120 -1.09 22.51 -18.90
C ALA A 120 -2.59 22.83 -18.90
N GLU A 121 -2.97 24.06 -18.54
CA GLU A 121 -4.37 24.48 -18.54
C GLU A 121 -4.96 24.56 -19.96
N ASN A 122 -4.16 24.93 -20.97
CA ASN A 122 -4.58 24.87 -22.38
C ASN A 122 -4.79 23.42 -22.87
N LYS A 123 -3.99 22.47 -22.40
CA LYS A 123 -4.17 21.04 -22.70
C LYS A 123 -5.44 20.50 -22.03
N GLU A 124 -5.66 20.88 -20.78
CA GLU A 124 -6.90 20.58 -20.05
C GLU A 124 -8.10 21.14 -20.81
N PHE A 125 -8.08 22.40 -21.23
CA PHE A 125 -9.19 23.01 -21.97
C PHE A 125 -9.55 22.28 -23.27
N LYS A 126 -8.59 21.69 -23.97
CA LYS A 126 -8.83 20.92 -25.20
C LYS A 126 -9.44 19.54 -24.97
N THR A 127 -9.15 18.92 -23.83
CA THR A 127 -9.55 17.55 -23.48
C THR A 127 -10.77 17.52 -22.57
N GLY A 128 -10.95 18.59 -21.81
CA GLY A 128 -12.08 18.95 -21.00
C GLY A 128 -11.63 19.62 -19.71
N PHE A 129 -12.22 20.78 -19.44
CA PHE A 129 -11.80 21.62 -18.32
C PHE A 129 -12.67 21.34 -17.09
N TRP A 130 -12.04 20.99 -15.96
CA TRP A 130 -12.77 20.75 -14.73
C TRP A 130 -13.20 22.08 -14.09
N MET A 131 -14.51 22.33 -14.03
CA MET A 131 -15.06 23.55 -13.44
C MET A 131 -16.48 23.37 -12.92
N PRO A 132 -16.95 24.23 -12.00
CA PRO A 132 -18.34 24.22 -11.56
C PRO A 132 -19.27 24.49 -12.76
N ASP A 133 -20.41 23.81 -12.80
CA ASP A 133 -21.40 23.99 -13.85
C ASP A 133 -22.18 25.31 -13.64
N LEU A 134 -21.60 26.43 -14.07
CA LEU A 134 -22.22 27.76 -13.91
C LEU A 134 -23.43 27.98 -14.84
N SER A 135 -23.82 27.00 -15.66
CA SER A 135 -25.11 27.03 -16.36
C SER A 135 -26.29 26.92 -15.39
N GLN A 136 -26.05 26.33 -14.21
CA GLN A 136 -27.06 26.10 -13.18
C GLN A 136 -27.04 27.20 -12.12
N GLU A 137 -28.22 27.80 -11.86
CA GLU A 137 -28.37 28.86 -10.86
C GLU A 137 -27.98 28.41 -9.45
N SER A 138 -28.24 27.15 -9.10
CA SER A 138 -27.89 26.59 -7.80
C SER A 138 -26.37 26.59 -7.57
N VAL A 139 -25.59 26.28 -8.61
CA VAL A 139 -24.13 26.22 -8.55
C VAL A 139 -23.54 27.63 -8.48
N VAL A 140 -24.09 28.60 -9.23
CA VAL A 140 -23.67 30.00 -9.15
C VAL A 140 -23.86 30.53 -7.72
N LYS A 141 -25.03 30.31 -7.11
CA LYS A 141 -25.28 30.70 -5.71
C LYS A 141 -24.34 30.00 -4.73
N GLY A 142 -24.08 28.71 -4.95
CA GLY A 142 -23.16 27.91 -4.15
C GLY A 142 -21.72 28.46 -4.20
N LEU A 143 -21.24 28.79 -5.40
CA LEU A 143 -19.91 29.33 -5.60
C LEU A 143 -19.76 30.75 -5.05
N VAL A 144 -20.77 31.61 -5.22
CA VAL A 144 -20.77 32.97 -4.63
C VAL A 144 -20.68 32.90 -3.10
N GLY A 145 -21.40 31.97 -2.47
CA GLY A 145 -21.36 31.73 -1.02
C GLY A 145 -20.21 30.86 -0.52
N TRP A 146 -19.31 30.42 -1.41
CA TRP A 146 -18.20 29.55 -1.05
C TRP A 146 -17.16 30.28 -0.19
N ASN A 147 -16.66 29.59 0.82
CA ASN A 147 -15.79 30.15 1.86
C ASN A 147 -14.29 29.98 1.59
N GLY A 148 -13.90 29.48 0.42
CA GLY A 148 -12.50 29.21 0.07
C GLY A 148 -11.96 27.86 0.53
N ASP A 149 -12.77 27.04 1.22
CA ASP A 149 -12.33 25.73 1.71
C ASP A 149 -12.51 24.63 0.66
N TRP A 150 -11.50 23.78 0.49
CA TRP A 150 -11.57 22.64 -0.43
C TRP A 150 -12.73 21.67 -0.11
N SER A 151 -12.96 21.38 1.18
CA SER A 151 -13.96 20.39 1.60
C SER A 151 -15.40 20.78 1.25
N SER A 152 -15.71 22.09 1.19
CA SER A 152 -17.05 22.59 0.86
C SER A 152 -17.37 22.50 -0.64
N LEU A 153 -16.35 22.35 -1.51
CA LEU A 153 -16.55 22.14 -2.95
C LEU A 153 -17.28 20.82 -3.26
N SER A 154 -17.16 19.80 -2.40
CA SER A 154 -17.85 18.49 -2.59
C SER A 154 -19.38 18.58 -2.72
N SER A 155 -19.97 19.67 -2.24
CA SER A 155 -21.42 19.92 -2.30
C SER A 155 -21.91 20.56 -3.61
N MET A 156 -20.99 20.97 -4.49
CA MET A 156 -21.31 21.64 -5.76
C MET A 156 -21.24 20.67 -6.94
N ASN A 157 -22.07 20.92 -7.95
CA ASN A 157 -22.01 20.17 -9.20
C ASN A 157 -20.90 20.71 -10.10
N PHE A 158 -20.05 19.82 -10.59
CA PHE A 158 -18.98 20.12 -11.54
C PHE A 158 -19.30 19.54 -12.91
N ALA A 159 -18.93 20.27 -13.96
CA ALA A 159 -19.01 19.83 -15.34
C ALA A 159 -17.61 19.70 -15.95
N PHE A 160 -17.51 18.83 -16.95
CA PHE A 160 -16.35 18.71 -17.82
C PHE A 160 -16.75 19.30 -19.17
N SER A 161 -16.42 20.57 -19.41
CA SER A 161 -16.80 21.22 -20.66
C SER A 161 -15.92 20.71 -21.80
N VAL A 162 -16.49 19.95 -22.75
CA VAL A 162 -15.81 19.39 -23.93
C VAL A 162 -16.59 19.74 -25.21
N SER A 163 -16.77 21.03 -25.44
CA SER A 163 -17.33 21.58 -26.68
C SER A 163 -17.35 23.08 -26.43
N PHE A 164 -16.58 23.92 -27.11
CA PHE A 164 -16.93 24.46 -28.42
C PHE A 164 -15.65 24.84 -29.19
N LEU A 165 -15.14 23.92 -30.01
CA LEU A 165 -14.52 24.34 -31.27
C LEU A 165 -15.57 24.08 -32.34
N PRO A 166 -16.06 25.10 -33.07
CA PRO A 166 -16.90 24.83 -34.22
C PRO A 166 -16.10 23.94 -35.15
N SER A 167 -16.67 22.78 -35.48
CA SER A 167 -16.21 21.94 -36.57
C SER A 167 -16.10 22.83 -37.81
N VAL A 168 -14.90 23.33 -38.09
CA VAL A 168 -14.60 23.99 -39.35
C VAL A 168 -14.72 22.91 -40.41
N ASN A 169 -15.90 22.87 -41.03
CA ASN A 169 -16.10 22.30 -42.35
C ASN A 169 -14.93 22.79 -43.21
N THR A 170 -13.99 21.91 -43.52
CA THR A 170 -12.96 22.18 -44.52
C THR A 170 -13.61 21.96 -45.88
N PRO A 171 -13.88 23.01 -46.69
CA PRO A 171 -14.26 22.79 -48.06
C PRO A 171 -13.02 22.27 -48.82
N LYS A 172 -13.16 21.10 -49.43
CA LYS A 172 -12.26 20.62 -50.48
C LYS A 172 -12.10 21.71 -51.54
N LYS A 173 -10.92 22.33 -51.63
CA LYS A 173 -10.50 23.09 -52.82
C LYS A 173 -9.20 22.50 -53.36
N ASN A 174 -9.37 21.75 -54.45
CA ASN A 174 -8.34 21.51 -55.44
C ASN A 174 -7.87 22.86 -55.99
N PHE A 175 -6.58 23.16 -55.96
CA PHE A 175 -5.97 23.99 -57.01
C PHE A 175 -4.52 23.57 -57.23
N HIS A 176 -4.25 23.26 -58.50
CA HIS A 176 -2.94 23.07 -59.10
C HIS A 176 -2.11 24.35 -59.11
N ASN A 177 -0.79 24.14 -59.20
CA ASN A 177 0.27 25.01 -59.72
C ASN A 177 0.91 26.07 -58.78
N SER A 178 2.15 25.74 -58.39
CA SER A 178 3.31 26.53 -57.95
C SER A 178 3.62 27.76 -58.85
N PRO A 179 4.64 28.64 -58.58
CA PRO A 179 5.80 28.45 -57.69
C PRO A 179 6.40 29.67 -56.92
N CYS A 180 7.39 29.33 -56.07
CA CYS A 180 8.59 30.08 -55.66
C CYS A 180 8.44 31.38 -54.83
N PHE A 181 9.04 31.39 -53.63
CA PHE A 181 10.26 32.17 -53.37
C PHE A 181 11.05 31.59 -52.16
N SER A 182 12.37 31.55 -52.34
CA SER A 182 13.51 31.28 -51.45
C SER A 182 13.39 31.85 -50.02
N HIS A 183 14.07 31.36 -48.96
CA HIS A 183 15.43 30.83 -48.85
C HIS A 183 15.63 30.22 -47.44
N GLN A 184 16.48 29.16 -47.35
CA GLN A 184 17.52 28.86 -46.32
C GLN A 184 17.13 28.89 -44.82
N SER A 185 17.49 27.95 -43.94
CA SER A 185 18.64 27.05 -43.89
C SER A 185 18.40 25.98 -42.80
N LEU A 186 18.53 24.72 -43.21
CA LEU A 186 19.24 23.59 -42.58
C LEU A 186 19.69 23.70 -41.09
N ASN A 187 19.27 22.72 -40.28
CA ASN A 187 20.22 21.75 -39.72
C ASN A 187 19.54 20.41 -39.37
N MET A 188 19.88 19.39 -40.17
CA MET A 188 19.67 17.97 -39.92
C MET A 188 20.88 17.38 -39.20
N PHE A 189 20.64 16.48 -38.24
CA PHE A 189 21.52 15.34 -37.93
C PHE A 189 20.59 14.11 -37.82
N SER A 190 20.34 13.37 -38.91
CA SER A 190 21.10 12.23 -39.47
C SER A 190 21.20 11.01 -38.54
N VAL A 191 20.31 10.05 -38.82
CA VAL A 191 20.29 8.66 -38.34
C VAL A 191 20.98 7.77 -39.38
N ARG A 192 21.84 6.83 -38.93
CA ARG A 192 22.30 5.53 -39.53
C ARG A 192 23.77 5.27 -39.14
N ALA A 193 24.30 4.07 -38.91
CA ALA A 193 23.81 2.70 -39.06
C ALA A 193 24.71 1.69 -38.31
N LEU A 194 24.17 0.47 -38.22
CA LEU A 194 24.71 -0.84 -37.83
C LEU A 194 26.16 -1.19 -38.21
N ALA A 195 26.86 -1.92 -37.34
CA ALA A 195 27.80 -2.97 -37.72
C ALA A 195 27.95 -4.05 -36.62
N ARG A 196 28.13 -5.29 -37.08
CA ARG A 196 28.09 -6.57 -36.35
C ARG A 196 29.40 -6.90 -35.63
N SER A 197 29.35 -7.66 -34.52
CA SER A 197 30.38 -8.67 -34.20
C SER A 197 29.88 -9.75 -33.21
N VAL A 198 30.25 -11.00 -33.51
CA VAL A 198 30.04 -12.30 -32.82
C VAL A 198 31.21 -13.21 -33.30
N PRO A 199 31.65 -14.35 -32.71
CA PRO A 199 31.57 -14.92 -31.34
C PRO A 199 32.97 -15.35 -30.76
N ARG A 200 33.03 -15.79 -29.48
CA ARG A 200 33.34 -17.20 -29.05
C ARG A 200 33.85 -17.34 -27.59
N THR A 201 33.14 -18.19 -26.83
CA THR A 201 33.58 -19.21 -25.81
C THR A 201 34.32 -18.71 -24.54
N LEU A 202 34.13 -19.22 -23.32
CA LEU A 202 33.94 -20.60 -22.83
C LEU A 202 33.15 -20.62 -21.50
N SER A 203 32.47 -21.75 -21.28
CA SER A 203 31.82 -22.18 -20.04
C SER A 203 32.78 -22.34 -18.86
N ARG A 204 32.32 -22.03 -17.63
CA ARG A 204 32.74 -22.75 -16.44
C ARG A 204 31.67 -22.73 -15.34
N SER A 205 30.95 -23.83 -15.27
CA SER A 205 30.18 -24.30 -14.13
C SER A 205 31.11 -24.71 -12.99
N LEU A 206 30.81 -24.30 -11.76
CA LEU A 206 31.36 -24.92 -10.55
C LEU A 206 30.21 -25.53 -9.75
N ALA A 207 30.08 -26.85 -9.91
CA ALA A 207 29.42 -27.71 -8.95
C ALA A 207 30.34 -27.88 -7.75
N ILE A 208 29.81 -27.72 -6.54
CA ILE A 208 30.48 -28.13 -5.31
C ILE A 208 29.79 -29.42 -4.84
N SER A 209 30.42 -30.54 -5.16
CA SER A 209 30.10 -31.85 -4.57
C SER A 209 31.02 -32.10 -3.38
N SER A 210 30.38 -32.60 -2.33
CA SER A 210 30.86 -33.42 -1.21
C SER A 210 32.22 -34.10 -1.38
N ARG A 211 33.07 -33.98 -0.35
CA ARG A 211 34.24 -34.84 -0.13
C ARG A 211 34.10 -35.65 1.16
N SER A 212 33.79 -36.92 0.93
CA SER A 212 34.36 -38.16 1.47
C SER A 212 35.32 -38.09 2.67
N ALA A 213 34.99 -38.89 3.68
CA ALA A 213 35.88 -39.39 4.71
C ALA A 213 36.62 -40.68 4.27
N LEU A 214 37.86 -40.83 4.71
CA LEU A 214 38.81 -41.94 4.53
C LEU A 214 39.75 -41.82 5.76
N LEU A 215 40.20 -42.82 6.56
CA LEU A 215 40.55 -44.24 6.44
C LEU A 215 40.77 -44.79 7.89
N ARG A 216 40.28 -45.98 8.32
CA ARG A 216 40.97 -47.33 8.36
C ARG A 216 41.91 -47.54 9.60
N PRO A 217 42.36 -48.74 10.08
CA PRO A 217 42.06 -50.18 9.80
C PRO A 217 41.72 -51.11 11.02
N VAL A 218 41.38 -52.35 10.63
CA VAL A 218 41.26 -53.67 11.30
C VAL A 218 42.53 -54.18 12.05
N PRO A 219 42.51 -55.28 12.84
CA PRO A 219 42.61 -56.65 12.30
C PRO A 219 41.75 -57.74 13.01
N ALA A 220 41.46 -58.82 12.25
CA ALA A 220 40.86 -60.09 12.70
C ALA A 220 41.94 -61.04 13.29
N PRO A 221 41.61 -62.22 13.89
CA PRO A 221 41.37 -63.43 13.07
C PRO A 221 40.42 -64.55 13.64
N LYS A 222 39.79 -65.27 12.69
CA LYS A 222 39.64 -66.75 12.51
C LYS A 222 39.03 -67.71 13.57
N ASN A 223 37.99 -68.45 13.13
CA ASN A 223 37.83 -69.94 13.04
C ASN A 223 36.35 -70.35 13.28
N VAL A 224 35.59 -70.90 12.32
CA VAL A 224 35.52 -72.29 11.77
C VAL A 224 34.50 -73.20 12.49
N LEU A 225 33.42 -73.51 11.74
CA LEU A 225 32.62 -74.73 11.57
C LEU A 225 31.86 -75.45 12.72
N LEU A 226 30.63 -75.87 12.32
CA LEU A 226 29.80 -77.06 12.66
C LEU A 226 28.43 -76.67 13.29
N GLN A 227 27.31 -76.75 12.54
CA GLN A 227 26.49 -77.91 12.12
C GLN A 227 25.32 -78.23 13.06
N THR A 228 24.13 -78.37 12.46
CA THR A 228 22.90 -79.09 12.91
C THR A 228 22.13 -78.48 14.09
N SER A 229 20.79 -78.44 14.17
CA SER A 229 19.77 -79.41 13.78
C SER A 229 18.39 -78.77 13.52
N LEU A 230 17.56 -79.55 12.84
CA LEU A 230 16.22 -79.32 12.33
C LEU A 230 15.12 -79.46 13.42
N LYS A 231 14.00 -78.74 13.23
CA LYS A 231 12.61 -78.99 13.70
C LYS A 231 12.30 -78.87 15.20
N GLN A 232 11.35 -77.98 15.53
CA GLN A 232 9.96 -78.40 15.77
C GLN A 232 9.01 -77.18 15.78
N ALA A 233 7.97 -77.28 14.96
CA ALA A 233 6.81 -76.42 14.97
C ALA A 233 5.82 -76.93 16.02
N LEU A 234 5.39 -76.06 16.93
CA LEU A 234 4.18 -76.20 17.73
C LEU A 234 3.57 -74.79 17.90
N GLN A 235 2.41 -74.58 17.30
CA GLN A 235 1.37 -73.66 17.75
C GLN A 235 0.05 -74.46 17.75
N PRO A 236 -1.02 -74.04 18.45
CA PRO A 236 -1.14 -72.89 19.34
C PRO A 236 -1.76 -73.27 20.71
N SER A 237 -1.46 -72.50 21.75
CA SER A 237 -2.33 -72.43 22.92
C SER A 237 -2.60 -70.96 23.21
N CYS A 238 -3.85 -70.60 22.97
CA CYS A 238 -4.51 -69.35 23.28
C CYS A 238 -4.02 -68.72 24.60
N ALA A 239 -3.44 -67.52 24.48
CA ALA A 239 -3.50 -66.52 25.52
C ALA A 239 -4.23 -65.31 24.92
N ALA A 240 -5.48 -65.14 25.31
CA ALA A 240 -6.24 -63.93 25.06
C ALA A 240 -5.65 -62.82 25.91
N PHE A 241 -4.64 -62.14 25.39
CA PHE A 241 -4.33 -60.77 25.78
C PHE A 241 -4.35 -59.96 24.49
N SER A 242 -5.55 -59.46 24.17
CA SER A 242 -5.67 -58.22 23.44
C SER A 242 -5.06 -57.14 24.31
N THR A 243 -3.74 -57.03 24.31
CA THR A 243 -3.11 -55.74 24.55
C THR A 243 -3.46 -54.92 23.33
N CYS A 244 -4.64 -54.27 23.38
CA CYS A 244 -4.77 -52.97 22.77
C CYS A 244 -3.45 -52.27 23.12
N LYS A 245 -2.65 -51.86 22.14
CA LYS A 245 -1.62 -50.88 22.42
C LYS A 245 -2.40 -49.73 23.02
N ALA A 246 -2.40 -49.60 24.34
CA ALA A 246 -2.65 -48.32 24.96
C ALA A 246 -1.54 -47.48 24.34
N VAL A 247 -1.90 -46.68 23.34
CA VAL A 247 -1.11 -45.55 22.91
C VAL A 247 -0.87 -44.83 24.23
N LYS A 248 0.33 -44.99 24.79
CA LYS A 248 0.78 -44.09 25.83
C LYS A 248 0.84 -42.77 25.10
N GLN A 249 -0.22 -41.96 25.21
CA GLN A 249 -0.12 -40.53 24.93
C GLN A 249 1.12 -40.09 25.69
N ALA A 250 2.10 -39.53 24.96
CA ALA A 250 3.29 -39.05 25.63
C ALA A 250 2.81 -38.01 26.65
N GLU A 251 3.41 -37.97 27.83
CA GLU A 251 3.03 -37.03 28.88
C GLU A 251 3.03 -35.58 28.36
N GLY A 252 3.95 -35.27 27.44
CA GLY A 252 3.99 -33.99 26.73
C GLY A 252 2.83 -33.73 25.77
N ASP A 253 2.19 -34.75 25.19
CA ASP A 253 1.02 -34.57 24.31
C ASP A 253 -0.19 -34.09 25.13
N ILE A 254 -0.34 -34.59 26.35
CA ILE A 254 -1.44 -34.23 27.26
C ILE A 254 -1.26 -32.79 27.74
N GLU A 255 -0.03 -32.42 28.16
CA GLU A 255 0.29 -31.06 28.57
C GLU A 255 0.10 -30.06 27.41
N LEU A 256 0.55 -30.42 26.21
CA LEU A 256 0.42 -29.57 25.03
C LEU A 256 -1.05 -29.42 24.60
N VAL A 257 -1.85 -30.49 24.61
CA VAL A 257 -3.30 -30.41 24.31
C VAL A 257 -4.02 -29.54 25.35
N ALA A 258 -3.72 -29.70 26.64
CA ALA A 258 -4.30 -28.84 27.68
C ALA A 258 -3.95 -27.37 27.47
N LYS A 259 -2.68 -27.09 27.11
CA LYS A 259 -2.24 -25.73 26.82
C LYS A 259 -2.93 -25.14 25.59
N LEU A 260 -3.02 -25.91 24.49
CA LEU A 260 -3.73 -25.50 23.27
C LEU A 260 -5.24 -25.29 23.51
N GLU A 261 -5.85 -26.08 24.38
CA GLU A 261 -7.24 -25.86 24.81
C GLU A 261 -7.43 -24.57 25.58
N ASP A 262 -6.49 -24.23 26.46
CA ASP A 262 -6.55 -23.00 27.22
C ASP A 262 -6.33 -21.78 26.32
N GLU A 263 -5.38 -21.83 25.38
CA GLU A 263 -5.22 -20.78 24.36
C GLU A 263 -6.49 -20.65 23.50
N LEU A 264 -7.07 -21.76 23.02
CA LEU A 264 -8.33 -21.71 22.27
C LEU A 264 -9.49 -21.09 23.06
N LYS A 265 -9.58 -21.36 24.36
CA LYS A 265 -10.59 -20.73 25.23
C LYS A 265 -10.32 -19.24 25.36
N HIS A 266 -9.06 -18.84 25.55
CA HIS A 266 -8.69 -17.44 25.63
C HIS A 266 -9.02 -16.71 24.33
N GLU A 267 -8.58 -17.21 23.18
CA GLU A 267 -8.82 -16.60 21.86
C GLU A 267 -10.30 -16.56 21.48
N LYS A 268 -11.11 -17.55 21.88
CA LYS A 268 -12.56 -17.52 21.64
C LYS A 268 -13.32 -16.62 22.61
N ALA A 269 -12.80 -16.45 23.83
CA ALA A 269 -13.42 -15.61 24.86
C ALA A 269 -13.04 -14.13 24.72
N SER A 270 -11.82 -13.83 24.30
CA SER A 270 -11.39 -12.47 23.89
C SER A 270 -11.86 -12.16 22.47
N GLY A 271 -11.89 -13.18 21.62
CA GLY A 271 -12.69 -13.19 20.39
C GLY A 271 -12.35 -12.08 19.40
N LEU A 272 -13.30 -11.85 18.51
CA LEU A 272 -13.31 -10.73 17.59
C LEU A 272 -13.79 -9.42 18.26
N GLU A 273 -14.03 -9.39 19.58
CA GLU A 273 -14.56 -8.19 20.25
C GLU A 273 -13.63 -6.99 20.07
N ASP A 274 -12.31 -7.23 20.10
CA ASP A 274 -11.29 -6.22 19.82
C ASP A 274 -11.27 -5.77 18.33
N LEU A 275 -11.88 -6.54 17.43
CA LEU A 275 -11.91 -6.33 15.97
C LEU A 275 -13.34 -6.08 15.44
N ASP A 276 -14.33 -5.86 16.32
CA ASP A 276 -15.72 -5.65 15.93
C ASP A 276 -15.87 -4.41 15.04
N SER A 277 -15.07 -3.36 15.31
CA SER A 277 -14.97 -2.16 14.50
C SER A 277 -14.46 -2.48 13.09
N SER A 278 -13.39 -3.27 12.96
CA SER A 278 -12.81 -3.72 11.70
C SER A 278 -13.81 -4.57 10.90
N VAL A 279 -14.55 -5.48 11.56
CA VAL A 279 -15.62 -6.26 10.89
C VAL A 279 -16.73 -5.38 10.36
N GLN A 280 -17.18 -4.40 11.13
CA GLN A 280 -18.21 -3.46 10.69
C GLN A 280 -17.72 -2.63 9.49
N ASN A 281 -16.47 -2.16 9.52
CA ASN A 281 -15.86 -1.46 8.39
C ASN A 281 -15.81 -2.32 7.13
N ILE A 282 -15.34 -3.57 7.25
CA ILE A 282 -15.30 -4.54 6.15
C ILE A 282 -16.70 -4.75 5.55
N GLN A 283 -17.71 -4.99 6.39
CA GLN A 283 -19.08 -5.19 5.93
C GLN A 283 -19.63 -3.96 5.20
N TYR A 284 -19.40 -2.76 5.76
CA TYR A 284 -19.82 -1.51 5.15
C TYR A 284 -19.21 -1.31 3.76
N VAL A 285 -17.89 -1.45 3.65
CA VAL A 285 -17.18 -1.23 2.37
C VAL A 285 -17.58 -2.27 1.32
N LEU A 286 -17.72 -3.54 1.70
CA LEU A 286 -18.14 -4.60 0.77
C LEU A 286 -19.58 -4.40 0.27
N GLN A 287 -20.50 -3.97 1.14
CA GLN A 287 -21.89 -3.69 0.76
C GLN A 287 -22.00 -2.48 -0.17
N ASN A 288 -21.23 -1.42 0.10
CA ASN A 288 -21.30 -0.18 -0.67
C ASN A 288 -20.66 -0.31 -2.06
N ASN A 289 -19.58 -1.08 -2.17
CA ASN A 289 -18.74 -1.07 -3.37
C ASN A 289 -18.95 -2.26 -4.33
N SER A 290 -19.94 -3.14 -4.06
CA SER A 290 -20.32 -4.28 -4.93
C SER A 290 -19.15 -5.22 -5.27
N TRP A 291 -18.26 -5.48 -4.30
CA TRP A 291 -17.17 -6.45 -4.45
C TRP A 291 -17.64 -7.86 -4.08
N GLU A 292 -17.33 -8.84 -4.93
CA GLU A 292 -17.49 -10.26 -4.61
C GLU A 292 -16.22 -10.76 -3.92
N VAL A 293 -16.36 -11.34 -2.74
CA VAL A 293 -15.22 -11.85 -1.95
C VAL A 293 -15.09 -13.35 -2.10
N LYS A 294 -13.87 -13.80 -2.41
CA LYS A 294 -13.45 -15.20 -2.34
C LYS A 294 -12.37 -15.32 -1.28
N ASP A 295 -12.80 -15.78 -0.12
CA ASP A 295 -11.97 -16.07 1.04
C ASP A 295 -12.14 -17.55 1.37
N VAL A 296 -11.09 -18.33 1.12
CA VAL A 296 -11.08 -19.77 1.36
C VAL A 296 -10.42 -20.02 2.71
N PRO A 297 -11.13 -20.61 3.67
CA PRO A 297 -10.55 -20.95 4.96
C PRO A 297 -9.34 -21.89 4.79
N GLY A 298 -8.21 -21.56 5.42
CA GLY A 298 -6.95 -22.31 5.34
C GLY A 298 -6.01 -21.87 4.21
N GLU A 299 -6.45 -20.98 3.32
CA GLU A 299 -5.61 -20.30 2.35
C GLU A 299 -5.29 -18.88 2.86
N GLN A 300 -4.09 -18.38 2.59
CA GLN A 300 -3.68 -17.03 3.03
C GLN A 300 -4.14 -15.94 2.06
N GLU A 301 -4.38 -16.27 0.80
CA GLU A 301 -4.77 -15.33 -0.24
C GLU A 301 -6.27 -15.01 -0.16
N VAL A 302 -6.61 -13.72 -0.30
CA VAL A 302 -7.98 -13.23 -0.42
C VAL A 302 -8.14 -12.58 -1.78
N VAL A 303 -9.24 -12.90 -2.47
CA VAL A 303 -9.51 -12.38 -3.80
C VAL A 303 -10.84 -11.60 -3.80
N LEU A 304 -10.78 -10.33 -4.14
CA LEU A 304 -11.93 -9.48 -4.41
C LEU A 304 -12.13 -9.34 -5.92
N THR A 305 -13.35 -9.58 -6.42
CA THR A 305 -13.68 -9.43 -7.84
C THR A 305 -14.84 -8.47 -8.05
N LYS A 306 -14.75 -7.65 -9.09
CA LYS A 306 -15.80 -6.71 -9.47
C LYS A 306 -15.80 -6.52 -10.98
N LYS A 307 -16.98 -6.25 -11.54
CA LYS A 307 -17.13 -5.85 -12.94
C LYS A 307 -17.31 -4.35 -13.02
N PHE A 308 -16.61 -3.72 -13.95
CA PHE A 308 -16.76 -2.29 -14.24
C PHE A 308 -16.91 -2.10 -15.75
N GLY A 309 -18.14 -1.81 -16.18
CA GLY A 309 -18.49 -1.80 -17.60
C GLY A 309 -18.23 -3.16 -18.25
N GLY A 310 -17.29 -3.21 -19.21
CA GLY A 310 -16.84 -4.43 -19.88
C GLY A 310 -15.54 -5.03 -19.30
N GLU A 311 -15.01 -4.47 -18.21
CA GLU A 311 -13.74 -4.87 -17.61
C GLU A 311 -13.98 -5.76 -16.38
N GLU A 312 -13.12 -6.76 -16.17
CA GLU A 312 -13.08 -7.56 -14.95
C GLU A 312 -11.92 -7.09 -14.09
N ILE A 313 -12.23 -6.61 -12.88
CA ILE A 313 -11.25 -6.13 -11.91
C ILE A 313 -11.11 -7.21 -10.83
N ARG A 314 -9.87 -7.56 -10.54
CA ARG A 314 -9.51 -8.48 -9.47
C ARG A 314 -8.48 -7.83 -8.56
N LEU A 315 -8.69 -7.96 -7.27
CA LEU A 315 -7.81 -7.48 -6.21
C LEU A 315 -7.38 -8.70 -5.41
N THR A 316 -6.08 -8.91 -5.24
CA THR A 316 -5.53 -10.01 -4.46
C THR A 316 -4.54 -9.48 -3.44
N PHE A 317 -4.72 -9.87 -2.18
CA PHE A 317 -3.82 -9.57 -1.08
C PHE A 317 -3.70 -10.81 -0.18
N THR A 318 -2.62 -10.87 0.61
CA THR A 318 -2.31 -12.05 1.42
C THR A 318 -2.11 -11.68 2.88
N VAL A 319 -2.47 -12.60 3.76
CA VAL A 319 -2.22 -12.43 5.20
C VAL A 319 -0.72 -12.54 5.54
N ALA A 320 0.09 -13.15 4.66
CA ALA A 320 1.54 -13.28 4.86
C ALA A 320 2.27 -11.95 4.99
N ASP A 321 1.72 -10.85 4.48
CA ASP A 321 2.35 -9.54 4.59
C ASP A 321 2.52 -9.11 6.06
N LEU A 322 1.55 -9.44 6.92
CA LEU A 322 1.60 -9.14 8.35
C LEU A 322 2.74 -9.91 9.05
N GLN A 323 3.02 -11.15 8.61
CA GLN A 323 4.07 -12.01 9.15
C GLN A 323 5.48 -11.53 8.75
N ASN A 324 5.63 -11.01 7.53
CA ASN A 324 6.92 -10.48 7.06
C ASN A 324 7.32 -9.18 7.78
N LEU A 325 6.33 -8.38 8.23
CA LEU A 325 6.56 -7.15 8.99
C LEU A 325 7.08 -7.42 10.40
N SER A 326 6.54 -8.44 11.10
CA SER A 326 7.05 -8.81 12.42
C SER A 326 8.51 -9.26 12.37
N GLU A 327 8.92 -9.99 11.33
CA GLU A 327 10.32 -10.39 11.15
C GLU A 327 11.26 -9.18 10.92
N GLN A 328 10.78 -8.14 10.24
CA GLN A 328 11.56 -6.93 9.97
C GLN A 328 11.71 -6.03 11.20
N GLU A 329 10.65 -5.90 12.00
CA GLU A 329 10.69 -5.19 13.30
C GLU A 329 11.56 -5.93 14.32
N ASP A 330 11.50 -7.27 14.35
CA ASP A 330 12.37 -8.10 15.19
C ASP A 330 13.85 -7.99 14.77
N PHE A 331 14.12 -7.88 13.47
CA PHE A 331 15.49 -7.70 12.95
C PHE A 331 16.05 -6.31 13.27
N GLU A 332 15.25 -5.24 13.16
CA GLU A 332 15.65 -3.89 13.61
C GLU A 332 15.77 -3.80 15.13
N GLY A 333 14.89 -4.46 15.88
CA GLY A 333 14.94 -4.56 17.33
C GLY A 333 16.17 -5.33 17.83
N ALA A 334 16.52 -6.44 17.18
CA ALA A 334 17.73 -7.21 17.48
C ALA A 334 19.02 -6.46 17.12
N LEU A 335 19.02 -5.69 16.01
CA LEU A 335 20.14 -4.79 15.67
C LEU A 335 20.28 -3.63 16.67
N ALA A 336 19.17 -3.15 17.24
CA ALA A 336 19.20 -2.16 18.32
C ALA A 336 19.74 -2.75 19.63
N ASP A 337 19.39 -4.01 19.95
CA ASP A 337 19.88 -4.72 21.14
C ASP A 337 21.37 -5.12 21.02
N ASP A 338 21.85 -5.44 19.80
CA ASP A 338 23.28 -5.67 19.51
C ASP A 338 24.13 -4.37 19.58
N LEU A 339 23.50 -3.20 19.42
CA LEU A 339 24.14 -1.89 19.66
C LEU A 339 24.11 -1.47 21.14
N ASP A 340 23.26 -2.08 21.97
CA ASP A 340 23.18 -1.86 23.42
C ASP A 340 24.00 -2.88 24.24
N PHE A 341 24.62 -3.90 23.61
CA PHE A 341 25.52 -4.88 24.25
C PHE A 341 26.91 -4.31 24.66
N GLN A 342 26.96 -3.08 25.17
CA GLN A 342 28.16 -2.57 25.84
C GLN A 342 27.89 -1.84 27.16
N GLY A 343 26.70 -2.04 27.77
CA GLY A 343 26.36 -1.39 29.03
C GLY A 343 25.46 -2.19 29.96
N HIS A 344 26.09 -2.96 30.86
CA HIS A 344 25.63 -3.34 32.21
C HIS A 344 25.07 -4.77 32.46
N GLN A 345 25.59 -5.33 33.56
CA GLN A 345 25.36 -6.67 34.09
C GLN A 345 23.94 -6.89 34.65
N PRO A 346 23.44 -8.13 34.67
CA PRO A 346 22.23 -8.48 35.39
C PRO A 346 22.49 -8.60 36.90
N VAL A 347 21.99 -7.65 37.69
CA VAL A 347 21.77 -7.82 39.14
C VAL A 347 20.38 -8.41 39.33
N ASN A 348 20.31 -9.72 39.54
CA ASN A 348 19.35 -10.39 40.42
C ASN A 348 19.55 -11.92 40.35
N GLN A 349 20.58 -12.42 41.04
CA GLN A 349 20.59 -13.82 41.46
C GLN A 349 19.72 -13.95 42.70
N GLY A 350 18.57 -14.61 42.54
CA GLY A 350 17.65 -14.88 43.63
C GLY A 350 18.20 -15.90 44.62
N ARG A 351 17.95 -15.65 45.91
CA ARG A 351 18.00 -16.69 46.94
C ARG A 351 16.90 -16.49 47.98
N THR A 352 15.91 -17.39 47.92
CA THR A 352 15.01 -17.87 48.99
C THR A 352 14.28 -16.85 49.87
N GLY A 353 12.94 -16.84 49.72
CA GLY A 353 12.00 -16.80 50.84
C GLY A 353 11.78 -15.44 51.51
N GLY A 354 10.99 -14.57 50.87
CA GLY A 354 10.44 -13.37 51.50
C GLY A 354 9.69 -12.52 50.47
N ASN A 355 8.53 -11.98 50.88
CA ASN A 355 7.69 -11.10 50.06
C ASN A 355 8.52 -10.08 49.27
N ILE A 356 8.36 -10.08 47.94
CA ILE A 356 8.96 -9.09 47.05
C ILE A 356 8.34 -7.74 47.40
N ALA A 357 9.13 -6.86 48.00
CA ALA A 357 8.73 -5.48 48.19
C ALA A 357 8.80 -4.77 46.83
N GLN A 358 7.67 -4.72 46.12
CA GLN A 358 7.50 -3.83 44.98
C GLN A 358 7.67 -2.39 45.45
N HIS A 359 8.61 -1.66 44.85
CA HIS A 359 8.84 -0.24 45.13
C HIS A 359 7.60 0.58 44.70
N PRO A 360 7.28 1.72 45.33
CA PRO A 360 6.05 2.49 45.04
C PRO A 360 5.88 2.94 43.59
N GLU A 361 6.96 3.03 42.81
CA GLU A 361 6.92 3.32 41.36
C GLU A 361 6.44 2.16 40.47
N ASP A 362 6.32 0.95 41.00
CA ASP A 362 6.00 -0.27 40.26
C ASP A 362 4.50 -0.67 40.37
N ARG A 363 3.72 0.16 41.07
CA ARG A 363 2.25 0.04 41.14
C ARG A 363 1.62 0.71 39.92
N VAL A 364 1.16 -0.08 38.98
CA VAL A 364 0.31 0.38 37.87
C VAL A 364 -0.96 1.02 38.46
N SER A 365 -1.18 2.31 38.18
CA SER A 365 -2.36 3.04 38.66
C SER A 365 -3.58 2.65 37.82
N PRO A 366 -4.82 2.59 38.37
CA PRO A 366 -6.02 2.24 37.61
C PRO A 366 -6.25 3.09 36.34
N ALA A 367 -5.83 4.35 36.36
CA ALA A 367 -5.91 5.26 35.21
C ALA A 367 -4.85 5.00 34.11
N ASP A 368 -3.78 4.25 34.42
CA ASP A 368 -2.80 3.83 33.42
C ASP A 368 -3.26 2.55 32.69
N ARG A 369 -4.16 1.72 33.27
CA ARG A 369 -4.84 0.61 32.56
C ARG A 369 -5.80 1.10 31.48
N GLU A 370 -6.60 2.12 31.79
CA GLU A 370 -7.52 2.75 30.82
C GLU A 370 -6.78 3.54 29.71
N PHE A 371 -5.47 3.75 29.83
CA PHE A 371 -4.65 4.45 28.83
C PHE A 371 -3.94 3.50 27.86
N GLU A 372 -3.74 2.23 28.21
CA GLU A 372 -3.27 1.19 27.28
C GLU A 372 -4.34 0.90 26.21
N ASP A 373 -5.62 0.89 26.60
CA ASP A 373 -6.74 0.63 25.67
C ASP A 373 -6.89 1.72 24.58
N VAL A 374 -6.36 2.93 24.78
CA VAL A 374 -6.44 4.03 23.79
C VAL A 374 -5.18 4.13 22.93
N ASP A 375 -4.07 3.53 23.37
CA ASP A 375 -2.82 3.46 22.58
C ASP A 375 -2.84 2.26 21.61
N ARG A 376 -3.72 1.27 21.80
CA ARG A 376 -3.97 0.14 20.90
C ARG A 376 -4.58 0.56 19.55
N ASP A 377 -5.41 1.60 19.53
CA ASP A 377 -6.03 2.19 18.31
C ASP A 377 -5.06 3.02 17.42
N LEU A 378 -3.77 3.08 17.78
CA LEU A 378 -2.77 3.98 17.18
C LEU A 378 -1.57 3.24 16.57
N GLU A 379 -1.69 1.92 16.40
CA GLU A 379 -0.74 1.16 15.59
C GLU A 379 -0.78 1.68 14.14
N PRO A 380 0.37 2.06 13.57
CA PRO A 380 0.42 2.45 12.18
C PRO A 380 -0.12 1.30 11.33
N SER A 381 -1.02 1.60 10.39
CA SER A 381 -1.51 0.60 9.45
C SER A 381 -0.30 0.03 8.70
N PHE A 382 -0.12 -1.28 8.80
CA PHE A 382 1.00 -1.94 8.16
C PHE A 382 0.83 -1.86 6.64
N PRO A 383 1.92 -1.68 5.87
CA PRO A 383 1.85 -1.66 4.42
C PRO A 383 1.42 -3.03 3.89
N ALA A 384 0.21 -3.12 3.33
CA ALA A 384 -0.29 -4.35 2.72
C ALA A 384 0.01 -4.35 1.22
N ARG A 385 0.60 -5.43 0.69
CA ARG A 385 0.83 -5.57 -0.75
C ARG A 385 -0.44 -6.05 -1.41
N VAL A 386 -0.83 -5.34 -2.45
CA VAL A 386 -2.10 -5.56 -3.13
C VAL A 386 -1.85 -5.59 -4.63
N ASN A 387 -2.16 -6.72 -5.26
CA ASN A 387 -2.09 -6.85 -6.70
C ASN A 387 -3.47 -6.57 -7.29
N VAL A 388 -3.55 -5.54 -8.13
CA VAL A 388 -4.75 -5.17 -8.87
C VAL A 388 -4.60 -5.67 -10.30
N THR A 389 -5.50 -6.53 -10.74
CA THR A 389 -5.56 -7.01 -12.12
C THR A 389 -6.79 -6.47 -12.82
N ILE A 390 -6.63 -5.91 -14.01
CA ILE A 390 -7.73 -5.37 -14.82
C ILE A 390 -7.70 -6.04 -16.18
N GLU A 391 -8.65 -6.92 -16.42
CA GLU A 391 -8.82 -7.65 -17.67
C GLU A 391 -9.84 -6.97 -18.57
N LYS A 392 -9.47 -6.84 -19.85
CA LYS A 392 -10.39 -6.34 -20.89
C LYS A 392 -10.61 -7.43 -21.94
N PRO A 393 -11.86 -7.69 -22.35
CA PRO A 393 -12.18 -8.75 -23.29
C PRO A 393 -11.46 -8.53 -24.61
N GLY A 394 -10.58 -9.47 -24.97
CA GLY A 394 -9.80 -9.45 -26.21
C GLY A 394 -8.54 -8.56 -26.20
N ASN A 395 -8.32 -7.76 -25.16
CA ASN A 395 -7.22 -6.78 -25.11
C ASN A 395 -6.13 -7.14 -24.08
N GLY A 396 -6.24 -8.29 -23.42
CA GLY A 396 -5.29 -8.76 -22.41
C GLY A 396 -5.63 -8.26 -21.01
N SER A 397 -4.62 -8.24 -20.15
CA SER A 397 -4.76 -7.93 -18.73
C SER A 397 -3.61 -7.05 -18.24
N LEU A 398 -3.95 -6.08 -17.40
CA LEU A 398 -3.01 -5.22 -16.72
C LEU A 398 -2.85 -5.70 -15.28
N LEU A 399 -1.63 -5.92 -14.83
CA LEU A 399 -1.28 -6.19 -13.43
C LEU A 399 -0.60 -4.96 -12.85
N ILE A 400 -1.20 -4.40 -11.82
CA ILE A 400 -0.67 -3.25 -11.10
C ILE A 400 -0.36 -3.70 -9.68
N GLN A 401 0.92 -3.63 -9.32
CA GLN A 401 1.37 -3.92 -7.96
C GLN A 401 1.29 -2.63 -7.15
N THR A 402 0.58 -2.70 -6.02
CA THR A 402 0.34 -1.54 -5.16
C THR A 402 0.62 -1.88 -3.70
N ILE A 403 0.93 -0.86 -2.90
CA ILE A 403 0.95 -0.93 -1.45
C ILE A 403 -0.24 -0.13 -0.91
N ALA A 404 -1.12 -0.77 -0.15
CA ALA A 404 -2.18 -0.12 0.59
C ALA A 404 -1.68 0.26 1.98
N GLN A 405 -1.60 1.56 2.26
CA GLN A 405 -1.19 2.09 3.56
C GLN A 405 -1.82 3.46 3.81
N ASP A 406 -2.26 3.72 5.05
CA ASP A 406 -2.80 5.02 5.49
C ASP A 406 -3.93 5.55 4.59
N GLY A 407 -4.75 4.66 4.02
CA GLY A 407 -5.87 5.01 3.15
C GLY A 407 -5.48 5.39 1.72
N LEU A 408 -4.26 5.07 1.28
CA LEU A 408 -3.77 5.32 -0.07
C LEU A 408 -3.27 4.04 -0.71
N PHE A 409 -3.41 3.94 -2.03
CA PHE A 409 -2.73 2.95 -2.85
C PHE A 409 -1.52 3.59 -3.50
N GLN A 410 -0.32 3.20 -3.09
CA GLN A 410 0.92 3.57 -3.76
C GLN A 410 1.20 2.57 -4.88
N ILE A 411 1.33 3.03 -6.13
CA ILE A 411 1.65 2.16 -7.26
C ILE A 411 3.17 1.94 -7.31
N GLU A 412 3.59 0.68 -7.36
CA GLU A 412 5.01 0.32 -7.50
C GLU A 412 5.35 -0.07 -8.95
N GLU A 413 4.50 -0.88 -9.57
CA GLU A 413 4.77 -1.49 -10.88
C GLU A 413 3.48 -1.63 -11.70
N VAL A 414 3.58 -1.42 -13.01
CA VAL A 414 2.48 -1.59 -13.97
C VAL A 414 2.93 -2.50 -15.12
N SER A 415 2.47 -3.74 -15.08
CA SER A 415 2.78 -4.82 -16.01
C SER A 415 1.61 -5.09 -16.97
N TYR A 416 1.90 -5.27 -18.27
CA TYR A 416 0.88 -5.64 -19.27
C TYR A 416 1.10 -7.05 -19.81
N PHE A 417 0.03 -7.84 -19.86
CA PHE A 417 0.02 -9.19 -20.40
C PHE A 417 -1.01 -9.33 -21.51
N SER A 418 -0.59 -9.76 -22.70
CA SER A 418 -1.52 -10.03 -23.80
C SER A 418 -2.47 -11.20 -23.49
N LYS A 419 -2.06 -12.13 -22.62
CA LYS A 419 -2.90 -13.24 -22.17
C LYS A 419 -3.28 -13.02 -20.70
N PRO A 420 -4.58 -13.00 -20.37
CA PRO A 420 -5.03 -12.74 -18.99
C PRO A 420 -4.57 -13.81 -18.00
N ASP A 421 -4.44 -15.06 -18.45
CA ASP A 421 -3.96 -16.19 -17.63
C ASP A 421 -2.59 -15.98 -16.98
N LEU A 422 -1.74 -15.11 -17.55
CA LEU A 422 -0.41 -14.82 -17.01
C LEU A 422 -0.46 -13.83 -15.86
N ALA A 423 -1.49 -12.96 -15.81
CA ALA A 423 -1.69 -12.06 -14.67
C ALA A 423 -2.13 -12.84 -13.42
N HIS A 424 -2.80 -13.97 -13.60
CA HIS A 424 -3.29 -14.87 -12.54
C HIS A 424 -2.47 -16.16 -12.43
N ALA A 425 -1.14 -16.04 -12.51
CA ALA A 425 -0.27 -17.20 -12.49
C ALA A 425 -0.29 -17.89 -11.10
N LEU A 426 -1.05 -18.98 -10.98
CA LEU A 426 -1.06 -19.85 -9.78
C LEU A 426 -0.05 -21.02 -9.88
N THR A 427 0.43 -21.31 -11.09
CA THR A 427 1.34 -22.43 -11.35
C THR A 427 2.75 -21.91 -11.59
N ALA A 428 3.76 -22.60 -11.06
CA ALA A 428 5.17 -22.24 -11.22
C ALA A 428 5.59 -21.99 -12.68
N GLU A 429 5.06 -22.74 -13.65
CA GLU A 429 5.36 -22.55 -15.08
C GLU A 429 4.84 -21.20 -15.62
N LYS A 430 3.62 -20.83 -15.22
CA LYS A 430 3.03 -19.54 -15.60
C LYS A 430 3.74 -18.38 -14.92
N ASP A 431 4.15 -18.55 -13.67
CA ASP A 431 4.93 -17.56 -12.94
C ASP A 431 6.29 -17.31 -13.57
N TRP A 432 6.96 -18.39 -13.98
CA TRP A 432 8.22 -18.27 -14.70
C TRP A 432 8.06 -17.58 -16.05
N ALA A 433 6.98 -17.90 -16.78
CA ALA A 433 6.65 -17.21 -18.02
C ALA A 433 6.34 -15.72 -17.79
N ARG A 434 5.66 -15.38 -16.69
CA ARG A 434 5.39 -14.00 -16.28
C ARG A 434 6.68 -13.23 -16.00
N GLN A 435 7.60 -13.80 -15.22
CA GLN A 435 8.90 -13.17 -14.90
C GLN A 435 9.81 -12.98 -16.11
N SER A 436 9.60 -13.77 -17.17
CA SER A 436 10.35 -13.63 -18.42
C SER A 436 9.86 -12.46 -19.30
N LEU A 437 8.69 -11.89 -18.99
CA LEU A 437 8.13 -10.75 -19.70
C LEU A 437 8.58 -9.42 -19.08
N TYR A 438 8.56 -8.36 -19.88
CA TYR A 438 8.92 -7.04 -19.41
C TYR A 438 7.86 -6.49 -18.48
N ALA A 439 8.26 -6.17 -17.25
CA ALA A 439 7.37 -5.74 -16.16
C ALA A 439 7.03 -4.23 -16.19
N GLY A 440 7.61 -3.49 -17.15
CA GLY A 440 7.55 -2.03 -17.18
C GLY A 440 8.76 -1.37 -16.49
N PRO A 441 8.92 -0.05 -16.65
CA PRO A 441 9.90 0.71 -15.88
C PRO A 441 9.41 0.91 -14.43
N PRO A 442 10.29 1.27 -13.48
CA PRO A 442 9.86 1.71 -12.15
C PRO A 442 8.84 2.84 -12.26
N PHE A 443 7.72 2.74 -11.52
CA PHE A 443 6.61 3.69 -11.64
C PHE A 443 7.04 5.14 -11.38
N GLU A 444 7.92 5.37 -10.41
CA GLU A 444 8.46 6.69 -10.05
C GLU A 444 9.22 7.37 -11.20
N ASN A 445 9.72 6.61 -12.16
CA ASN A 445 10.44 7.13 -13.33
C ASN A 445 9.51 7.50 -14.49
N LEU A 446 8.21 7.22 -14.37
CA LEU A 446 7.22 7.65 -15.36
C LEU A 446 7.01 9.16 -15.27
N ASP A 447 6.49 9.73 -16.35
CA ASP A 447 6.06 11.12 -16.37
C ASP A 447 4.97 11.40 -15.30
N GLU A 448 5.04 12.55 -14.62
CA GLU A 448 4.17 12.88 -13.48
C GLU A 448 2.68 12.91 -13.87
N ASP A 449 2.35 13.37 -15.09
CA ASP A 449 0.97 13.38 -15.57
C ASP A 449 0.48 11.95 -15.79
N LEU A 450 1.34 11.08 -16.33
CA LEU A 450 1.01 9.66 -16.54
C LEU A 450 0.79 8.93 -15.21
N GLN A 451 1.60 9.21 -14.19
CA GLN A 451 1.39 8.67 -12.84
C GLN A 451 0.02 9.08 -12.30
N SER A 452 -0.28 10.38 -12.37
CA SER A 452 -1.56 10.94 -11.90
C SER A 452 -2.77 10.34 -12.65
N PHE A 453 -2.66 10.12 -13.97
CA PHE A 453 -3.72 9.48 -14.74
C PHE A 453 -3.90 8.00 -14.41
N LEU A 454 -2.83 7.27 -14.06
CA LEU A 454 -2.91 5.88 -13.62
C LEU A 454 -3.59 5.76 -12.25
N GLU A 455 -3.27 6.65 -11.31
CA GLU A 455 -3.94 6.71 -10.00
C GLU A 455 -5.45 6.98 -10.17
N ARG A 456 -5.80 8.01 -10.96
CA ARG A 456 -7.20 8.32 -11.28
C ARG A 456 -7.91 7.15 -11.98
N TYR A 457 -7.22 6.46 -12.88
CA TYR A 457 -7.76 5.29 -13.58
C TYR A 457 -8.16 4.17 -12.61
N LEU A 458 -7.40 3.97 -11.53
CA LEU A 458 -7.75 3.02 -10.46
C LEU A 458 -8.89 3.53 -9.57
N GLU A 459 -8.87 4.82 -9.22
CA GLU A 459 -9.91 5.42 -8.38
C GLU A 459 -11.30 5.35 -9.04
N GLU A 460 -11.40 5.62 -10.34
CA GLU A 460 -12.65 5.51 -11.13
C GLU A 460 -13.22 4.08 -11.14
N ARG A 461 -12.37 3.06 -10.88
CA ARG A 461 -12.73 1.65 -10.81
C ARG A 461 -13.08 1.18 -9.39
N GLY A 462 -13.04 2.10 -8.41
CA GLY A 462 -13.35 1.83 -7.01
C GLY A 462 -12.16 1.31 -6.20
N ILE A 463 -10.93 1.49 -6.69
CA ILE A 463 -9.71 1.30 -5.91
C ILE A 463 -9.41 2.66 -5.26
N ASN A 464 -10.07 2.92 -4.15
CA ASN A 464 -10.13 4.23 -3.50
C ASN A 464 -9.67 4.14 -2.04
N ALA A 465 -9.69 5.29 -1.34
CA ALA A 465 -9.27 5.36 0.05
C ALA A 465 -10.08 4.48 1.02
N GLU A 466 -11.37 4.26 0.74
CA GLU A 466 -12.20 3.34 1.55
C GLU A 466 -11.67 1.91 1.48
N LEU A 467 -11.36 1.44 0.26
CA LEU A 467 -10.80 0.11 0.05
C LEU A 467 -9.40 -0.01 0.66
N ALA A 468 -8.56 1.01 0.52
CA ALA A 468 -7.21 1.02 1.09
C ALA A 468 -7.21 0.91 2.62
N ASN A 469 -8.20 1.51 3.30
CA ASN A 469 -8.34 1.40 4.76
C ASN A 469 -8.93 0.04 5.19
N MET A 470 -9.79 -0.56 4.37
CA MET A 470 -10.44 -1.84 4.69
C MET A 470 -9.52 -3.05 4.54
N ILE A 471 -8.56 -3.01 3.61
CA ILE A 471 -7.67 -4.17 3.35
C ILE A 471 -6.86 -4.57 4.60
N PRO A 472 -6.17 -3.65 5.31
CA PRO A 472 -5.48 -3.99 6.56
C PRO A 472 -6.41 -4.58 7.62
N ASP A 473 -7.61 -4.01 7.79
CA ASP A 473 -8.65 -4.54 8.69
C ASP A 473 -9.04 -5.98 8.31
N TYR A 474 -9.21 -6.25 7.01
CA TYR A 474 -9.55 -7.58 6.50
C TYR A 474 -8.45 -8.59 6.84
N ILE A 475 -7.19 -8.21 6.60
CA ILE A 475 -6.04 -9.07 6.85
C ILE A 475 -5.96 -9.44 8.34
N GLN A 476 -6.12 -8.47 9.26
CA GLN A 476 -6.12 -8.73 10.69
C GLN A 476 -7.25 -9.69 11.11
N VAL A 477 -8.47 -9.43 10.63
CA VAL A 477 -9.63 -10.28 10.92
C VAL A 477 -9.44 -11.70 10.38
N LYS A 478 -8.85 -11.84 9.18
CA LYS A 478 -8.56 -13.16 8.60
C LYS A 478 -7.45 -13.87 9.35
N GLU A 479 -6.36 -13.20 9.72
CA GLU A 479 -5.26 -13.79 10.49
C GLU A 479 -5.78 -14.37 11.81
N GLN A 480 -6.59 -13.62 12.54
CA GLN A 480 -7.18 -14.10 13.79
C GLN A 480 -8.03 -15.37 13.58
N LYS A 481 -8.83 -15.41 12.50
CA LYS A 481 -9.64 -16.59 12.17
C LYS A 481 -8.78 -17.80 11.78
N GLU A 482 -7.76 -17.60 10.98
CA GLU A 482 -6.84 -18.66 10.55
C GLU A 482 -5.99 -19.16 11.72
N TYR A 483 -5.59 -18.28 12.64
CA TYR A 483 -4.88 -18.65 13.87
C TYR A 483 -5.72 -19.55 14.77
N VAL A 484 -6.99 -19.19 15.03
CA VAL A 484 -7.91 -20.05 15.80
C VAL A 484 -8.10 -21.40 15.11
N ARG A 485 -8.28 -21.42 13.78
CA ARG A 485 -8.39 -22.66 13.00
C ARG A 485 -7.11 -23.50 13.09
N TRP A 486 -5.94 -22.87 13.06
CA TRP A 486 -4.66 -23.53 13.18
C TRP A 486 -4.53 -24.19 14.56
N LEU A 487 -4.84 -23.47 15.64
CA LEU A 487 -4.87 -24.03 17.00
C LEU A 487 -5.79 -25.26 17.09
N GLU A 488 -7.00 -25.17 16.53
CA GLU A 488 -7.92 -26.32 16.49
C GLU A 488 -7.35 -27.50 15.72
N SER A 489 -6.74 -27.25 14.56
CA SER A 489 -6.17 -28.28 13.70
C SER A 489 -4.97 -28.98 14.37
N VAL A 490 -4.10 -28.20 15.02
CA VAL A 490 -2.93 -28.72 15.75
C VAL A 490 -3.37 -29.51 16.97
N LYS A 491 -4.34 -29.00 17.75
CA LYS A 491 -4.94 -29.73 18.86
C LYS A 491 -5.53 -31.06 18.41
N ASN A 492 -6.33 -31.06 17.34
CA ASN A 492 -6.95 -32.27 16.80
C ASN A 492 -5.90 -33.28 16.32
N PHE A 493 -4.79 -32.81 15.74
CA PHE A 493 -3.69 -33.66 15.32
C PHE A 493 -2.96 -34.33 16.49
N ILE A 494 -2.67 -33.58 17.57
CA ILE A 494 -1.94 -34.11 18.74
C ILE A 494 -2.84 -35.02 19.59
N SER A 495 -4.15 -34.78 19.58
CA SER A 495 -5.12 -35.59 20.33
C SER A 495 -5.57 -36.88 19.62
N ALA A 496 -5.30 -37.00 18.31
CA ALA A 496 -5.59 -38.21 17.52
C ALA A 496 -4.57 -39.33 17.77
#